data_AF-A0A3D5BDN6-F1
#
_entry.id   AF-A0A3D5BDN6-F1
#
_cell.length_a   1.000
_cell.length_b   1.000
_cell.length_c   1.000
_cell.angle_alpha   90.00
_cell.angle_beta   90.00
_cell.angle_gamma   90.00
#
_symmetry.space_group_name_H-M   'P 1'
#
loop_
_entity.id
_entity.type
_entity.pdbx_description
1 polymer ?
#
loop_
_entity_poly.entity_id
_entity_poly.type
_entity_poly.pdbx_seq_one_letter_code
_entity_poly.pdbx_strand_id
1 'polypeptide(L)'
;MNSTYPIHEKSKERDLFKADNDNNLEDEEDGKEANQNPYIFSEEMRNLLGEIESGNNYSKVNSEGGGFGALGKYQIRRDGFKDMGYIDRNNQWIGKNNIYSSQDYLNNEQAQEKALDDFMQVKYNQLKNNGSHQYKNYPIKGIADNFDITDTGLLAASHREGAGAVHNYLSHLEKDQSGRYYIDYDKIQDPRIREMFKRIETRLRRFAK
;
A
#
# COMPACT_ATOMS: atom_id res chain seq x y z
N MET A 1 -40.56 -55.95 -35.19
CA MET A 1 -40.44 -54.63 -35.84
C MET A 1 -38.96 -54.36 -36.05
N ASN A 2 -38.44 -54.62 -37.25
CA ASN A 2 -37.05 -54.40 -37.67
C ASN A 2 -37.09 -53.94 -39.13
N SER A 3 -36.62 -52.72 -39.41
CA SER A 3 -36.28 -52.12 -40.72
C SER A 3 -35.94 -50.64 -40.42
N THR A 4 -34.90 -49.96 -40.90
CA THR A 4 -33.98 -50.14 -42.04
C THR A 4 -32.80 -49.15 -41.87
N TYR A 5 -31.59 -49.56 -42.29
CA TYR A 5 -30.40 -48.73 -42.62
C TYR A 5 -30.63 -47.86 -43.89
N PRO A 6 -29.67 -47.10 -44.52
CA PRO A 6 -28.22 -46.89 -44.26
C PRO A 6 -27.68 -45.44 -44.46
N ILE A 7 -26.35 -45.34 -44.29
CA ILE A 7 -25.38 -44.26 -44.54
C ILE A 7 -25.17 -44.02 -46.05
N HIS A 8 -24.92 -42.77 -46.50
CA HIS A 8 -24.03 -42.50 -47.65
C HIS A 8 -23.34 -41.13 -47.57
N GLU A 9 -22.04 -41.18 -47.84
CA GLU A 9 -21.01 -40.14 -47.93
C GLU A 9 -20.97 -39.44 -49.31
N LYS A 10 -20.19 -38.34 -49.39
CA LYS A 10 -19.64 -37.58 -50.55
C LYS A 10 -20.35 -36.24 -50.81
N SER A 11 -19.72 -35.14 -51.22
CA SER A 11 -18.32 -34.71 -51.38
C SER A 11 -18.37 -33.30 -52.00
N LYS A 12 -17.36 -32.45 -51.70
CA LYS A 12 -16.85 -31.32 -52.51
C LYS A 12 -17.80 -30.14 -52.83
N GLU A 13 -17.36 -28.94 -52.44
CA GLU A 13 -16.97 -27.88 -53.40
C GLU A 13 -16.24 -26.73 -52.67
N ARG A 14 -15.06 -26.39 -53.16
CA ARG A 14 -14.38 -25.09 -52.97
C ARG A 14 -14.64 -24.31 -54.26
N ASP A 15 -14.83 -23.00 -54.15
CA ASP A 15 -14.26 -21.94 -55.03
C ASP A 15 -14.93 -20.60 -54.65
N LEU A 16 -14.18 -19.67 -54.04
CA LEU A 16 -13.46 -18.56 -54.69
C LEU A 16 -14.39 -17.49 -55.28
N PHE A 17 -14.55 -16.36 -54.56
CA PHE A 17 -14.62 -15.03 -55.17
C PHE A 17 -14.01 -13.99 -54.23
N LYS A 18 -12.95 -13.34 -54.72
CA LYS A 18 -12.35 -12.12 -54.17
C LYS A 18 -13.19 -10.92 -54.59
N ALA A 19 -13.35 -9.94 -53.71
CA ALA A 19 -13.43 -8.53 -54.08
C ALA A 19 -12.90 -7.71 -52.92
N ASP A 20 -11.79 -7.01 -53.20
CA ASP A 20 -11.20 -5.99 -52.36
C ASP A 20 -12.19 -4.83 -52.17
N ASN A 21 -12.31 -4.32 -50.95
CA ASN A 21 -12.74 -2.96 -50.74
C ASN A 21 -12.00 -2.39 -49.53
N ASP A 22 -10.95 -1.64 -49.84
CA ASP A 22 -10.27 -0.73 -48.92
C ASP A 22 -11.32 0.16 -48.24
N ASN A 23 -11.39 0.05 -46.92
CA ASN A 23 -11.74 1.19 -46.09
C ASN A 23 -10.92 1.09 -44.82
N ASN A 24 -9.88 1.94 -44.78
CA ASN A 24 -9.32 2.52 -43.58
C ASN A 24 -10.42 2.72 -42.53
N LEU A 25 -10.38 1.87 -41.50
CA LEU A 25 -10.78 2.28 -40.17
C LEU A 25 -9.51 2.14 -39.35
N GLU A 26 -8.88 3.29 -39.16
CA GLU A 26 -7.85 3.48 -38.16
C GLU A 26 -8.41 2.91 -36.86
N ASP A 27 -7.82 1.82 -36.39
CA ASP A 27 -8.04 1.32 -35.04
C ASP A 27 -7.57 2.45 -34.12
N GLU A 28 -8.53 3.25 -33.63
CA GLU A 28 -8.36 4.12 -32.48
C GLU A 28 -7.89 3.22 -31.33
N GLU A 29 -6.57 3.13 -31.17
CA GLU A 29 -5.92 2.75 -29.92
C GLU A 29 -6.32 3.80 -28.89
N ASP A 30 -7.53 3.65 -28.36
CA ASP A 30 -8.02 4.36 -27.20
C ASP A 30 -7.07 4.00 -26.06
N GLY A 31 -6.16 4.93 -25.78
CA GLY A 31 -5.09 4.81 -24.83
C GLY A 31 -5.66 4.49 -23.47
N LYS A 32 -5.74 3.20 -23.15
CA LYS A 32 -5.85 2.73 -21.79
C LYS A 32 -4.60 3.22 -21.09
N GLU A 33 -4.72 4.35 -20.39
CA GLU A 33 -3.75 4.83 -19.43
C GLU A 33 -3.22 3.61 -18.69
N ALA A 34 -1.91 3.34 -18.86
CA ALA A 34 -1.24 2.29 -18.12
C ALA A 34 -1.58 2.53 -16.65
N ASN A 35 -2.33 1.59 -16.07
CA ASN A 35 -2.80 1.60 -14.70
C ASN A 35 -1.60 1.84 -13.78
N GLN A 36 -1.32 3.12 -13.48
CA GLN A 36 -0.29 3.52 -12.56
C GLN A 36 -0.74 2.96 -11.23
N ASN A 37 -0.07 1.90 -10.77
CA ASN A 37 -0.31 1.34 -9.45
C ASN A 37 -0.27 2.54 -8.46
N PRO A 38 -1.38 2.90 -7.78
CA PRO A 38 -1.55 4.18 -7.07
C PRO A 38 -0.72 4.27 -5.79
N TYR A 39 0.39 3.55 -5.78
CA TYR A 39 0.94 2.89 -4.64
C TYR A 39 2.48 2.88 -4.63
N ILE A 40 3.09 3.35 -5.70
CA ILE A 40 4.52 3.59 -5.73
C ILE A 40 4.80 4.80 -4.85
N PHE A 41 5.23 4.53 -3.62
CA PHE A 41 5.81 5.55 -2.75
C PHE A 41 6.99 6.17 -3.50
N SER A 42 6.91 7.46 -3.82
CA SER A 42 7.94 8.14 -4.62
C SER A 42 9.30 8.04 -3.95
N GLU A 43 10.38 8.13 -4.73
CA GLU A 43 11.75 8.06 -4.20
C GLU A 43 11.98 9.11 -3.10
N GLU A 44 11.48 10.33 -3.27
CA GLU A 44 11.54 11.37 -2.25
C GLU A 44 10.89 10.92 -0.94
N MET A 45 9.69 10.34 -1.02
CA MET A 45 8.96 9.90 0.18
C MET A 45 9.64 8.70 0.83
N ARG A 46 10.20 7.78 0.05
CA ARG A 46 11.03 6.68 0.55
C ARG A 46 12.22 7.18 1.33
N ASN A 47 12.96 8.12 0.76
CA ASN A 47 14.15 8.69 1.39
C ASN A 47 13.78 9.47 2.65
N LEU A 48 12.64 10.18 2.65
CA LEU A 48 12.12 10.83 3.86
C LEU A 48 11.75 9.80 4.93
N LEU A 49 11.06 8.72 4.57
CA LEU A 49 10.68 7.68 5.52
C LEU A 49 11.91 6.97 6.10
N GLY A 50 12.84 6.56 5.24
CA GLY A 50 14.11 5.94 5.63
C GLY A 50 14.97 6.85 6.50
N GLU A 51 15.02 8.15 6.20
CA GLU A 51 15.73 9.13 7.04
C GLU A 51 15.13 9.18 8.45
N ILE A 52 13.80 9.23 8.55
CA ILE A 52 13.12 9.32 9.86
C ILE A 52 13.25 8.02 10.66
N GLU A 53 13.20 6.86 9.99
CA GLU A 53 13.22 5.56 10.67
C GLU A 53 14.64 5.13 11.05
N SER A 54 15.64 5.39 10.22
CA SER A 54 17.00 4.88 10.47
C SER A 54 18.15 5.80 10.04
N GLY A 55 17.87 7.01 9.55
CA GLY A 55 18.89 7.82 8.86
C GLY A 55 19.35 7.18 7.55
N ASN A 56 18.41 6.55 6.83
CA ASN A 56 18.66 5.82 5.58
C ASN A 56 19.64 4.63 5.68
N ASN A 57 19.82 4.07 6.88
CA ASN A 57 20.74 2.96 7.14
C ASN A 57 20.07 1.59 6.95
N TYR A 58 20.48 0.86 5.90
CA TYR A 58 19.99 -0.50 5.57
C TYR A 58 20.42 -1.59 6.57
N SER A 59 21.45 -1.36 7.37
CA SER A 59 21.92 -2.31 8.38
C SER A 59 21.39 -2.03 9.79
N LYS A 60 20.50 -1.02 9.94
CA LYS A 60 19.97 -0.64 11.25
C LYS A 60 19.09 -1.74 11.83
N VAL A 61 19.34 -2.10 13.09
CA VAL A 61 18.49 -3.01 13.87
C VAL A 61 18.11 -2.31 15.17
N ASN A 62 16.83 -2.39 15.54
CA ASN A 62 16.34 -1.98 16.85
C ASN A 62 15.63 -3.18 17.52
N SER A 63 16.13 -3.64 18.66
CA SER A 63 15.61 -4.80 19.40
C SER A 63 14.36 -4.52 20.25
N GLU A 64 13.96 -3.25 20.41
CA GLU A 64 12.72 -2.89 21.13
C GLU A 64 11.50 -3.61 20.52
N GLY A 65 10.52 -3.98 21.33
CA GLY A 65 9.28 -4.62 20.87
C GLY A 65 9.34 -6.14 20.67
N GLY A 66 10.48 -6.78 20.99
CA GLY A 66 10.64 -8.25 21.02
C GLY A 66 10.76 -8.92 19.65
N GLY A 67 11.03 -10.23 19.65
CA GLY A 67 11.34 -10.98 18.42
C GLY A 67 12.69 -10.57 17.83
N PHE A 68 12.78 -10.45 16.51
CA PHE A 68 13.96 -9.91 15.81
C PHE A 68 13.98 -8.37 15.72
N GLY A 69 13.05 -7.69 16.40
CA GLY A 69 12.99 -6.23 16.43
C GLY A 69 12.50 -5.60 15.12
N ALA A 70 12.93 -4.35 14.89
CA ALA A 70 12.74 -3.59 13.68
C ALA A 70 14.01 -3.64 12.81
N LEU A 71 13.84 -3.92 11.52
CA LEU A 71 14.95 -4.20 10.61
C LEU A 71 15.07 -3.16 9.49
N GLY A 72 16.31 -2.81 9.18
CA GLY A 72 16.71 -2.14 7.96
C GLY A 72 16.31 -0.67 7.87
N LYS A 73 16.40 -0.12 6.66
CA LYS A 73 16.14 1.28 6.34
C LYS A 73 14.77 1.75 6.84
N TYR A 74 13.77 0.89 6.71
CA TYR A 74 12.37 1.22 6.99
C TYR A 74 11.85 0.72 8.34
N GLN A 75 12.74 0.14 9.16
CA GLN A 75 12.43 -0.34 10.52
C GLN A 75 11.15 -1.20 10.58
N ILE A 76 10.97 -2.09 9.60
CA ILE A 76 9.80 -2.99 9.55
C ILE A 76 9.93 -4.02 10.67
N ARG A 77 8.83 -4.26 11.39
CA ARG A 77 8.75 -5.21 12.51
C ARG A 77 8.16 -6.54 12.06
N ARG A 78 8.32 -7.56 12.89
CA ARG A 78 7.81 -8.94 12.68
C ARG A 78 6.41 -9.02 12.08
N ASP A 79 5.44 -8.30 12.65
CA ASP A 79 4.06 -8.41 12.19
C ASP A 79 3.87 -7.79 10.79
N GLY A 80 4.67 -6.79 10.43
CA GLY A 80 4.75 -6.29 9.05
C GLY A 80 5.33 -7.32 8.08
N PHE A 81 6.37 -8.06 8.49
CA PHE A 81 6.89 -9.17 7.67
C PHE A 81 5.90 -10.32 7.50
N LYS A 82 5.04 -10.57 8.50
CA LYS A 82 3.92 -11.53 8.38
C LYS A 82 2.90 -11.04 7.37
N ASP A 83 2.46 -9.79 7.53
CA ASP A 83 1.49 -9.13 6.64
C ASP A 83 1.92 -9.23 5.17
N MET A 84 3.22 -9.08 4.90
CA MET A 84 3.80 -9.15 3.56
C MET A 84 4.12 -10.58 3.08
N GLY A 85 4.03 -11.59 3.94
CA GLY A 85 4.39 -12.97 3.61
C GLY A 85 5.89 -13.21 3.43
N TYR A 86 6.75 -12.49 4.15
CA TYR A 86 8.18 -12.86 4.25
C TYR A 86 8.43 -13.89 5.34
N ILE A 87 7.60 -13.87 6.38
CA ILE A 87 7.60 -14.86 7.45
C ILE A 87 6.20 -15.45 7.63
N ASP A 88 6.13 -16.69 8.08
CA ASP A 88 4.87 -17.38 8.34
C ASP A 88 4.27 -17.03 9.72
N ARG A 89 3.14 -17.68 10.05
CA ARG A 89 2.45 -17.49 11.34
C ARG A 89 3.30 -17.91 12.54
N ASN A 90 4.23 -18.85 12.33
CA ASN A 90 5.18 -19.38 13.32
C ASN A 90 6.50 -18.57 13.38
N ASN A 91 6.56 -17.42 12.71
CA ASN A 91 7.72 -16.53 12.61
C ASN A 91 8.92 -17.12 11.85
N GLN A 92 8.69 -18.10 10.97
CA GLN A 92 9.73 -18.68 10.12
C GLN A 92 9.82 -17.92 8.79
N TRP A 93 11.03 -17.58 8.35
CA TRP A 93 11.27 -16.99 7.03
C TRP A 93 11.00 -18.02 5.93
N ILE A 94 10.29 -17.61 4.88
CA ILE A 94 9.80 -18.53 3.85
C ILE A 94 10.51 -18.42 2.49
N GLY A 95 11.55 -17.58 2.38
CA GLY A 95 12.35 -17.46 1.16
C GLY A 95 11.84 -16.46 0.13
N LYS A 96 10.81 -15.66 0.45
CA LYS A 96 10.28 -14.62 -0.46
C LYS A 96 11.41 -13.66 -0.85
N ASN A 97 11.56 -13.40 -2.16
CA ASN A 97 12.63 -12.56 -2.72
C ASN A 97 14.05 -12.98 -2.30
N ASN A 98 14.29 -14.30 -2.16
CA ASN A 98 15.55 -14.89 -1.70
C ASN A 98 15.95 -14.51 -0.26
N ILE A 99 14.99 -14.15 0.58
CA ILE A 99 15.23 -13.83 2.00
C ILE A 99 14.82 -15.01 2.88
N TYR A 100 15.80 -15.68 3.49
CA TYR A 100 15.60 -16.83 4.38
C TYR A 100 15.93 -16.52 5.84
N SER A 101 16.39 -15.30 6.14
CA SER A 101 16.74 -14.86 7.48
C SER A 101 16.72 -13.33 7.60
N SER A 102 16.76 -12.82 8.83
CA SER A 102 16.96 -11.38 9.08
C SER A 102 18.29 -10.89 8.51
N GLN A 103 19.33 -11.72 8.50
CA GLN A 103 20.63 -11.36 7.97
C GLN A 103 20.60 -11.23 6.44
N ASP A 104 19.90 -12.13 5.74
CA ASP A 104 19.71 -12.02 4.29
C ASP A 104 18.99 -10.72 3.93
N TYR A 105 17.96 -10.36 4.71
CA TYR A 105 17.22 -9.11 4.53
C TYR A 105 18.11 -7.87 4.72
N LEU A 106 18.91 -7.86 5.79
CA LEU A 106 19.81 -6.73 6.10
C LEU A 106 20.95 -6.59 5.09
N ASN A 107 21.36 -7.69 4.45
CA ASN A 107 22.42 -7.70 3.43
C ASN A 107 21.91 -7.36 2.02
N ASN A 108 20.60 -7.17 1.82
CA ASN A 108 20.01 -6.97 0.50
C ASN A 108 19.14 -5.71 0.46
N GLU A 109 19.76 -4.59 0.09
CA GLU A 109 19.08 -3.28 0.00
C GLU A 109 17.87 -3.31 -0.94
N GLN A 110 17.99 -3.98 -2.09
CA GLN A 110 16.90 -4.12 -3.05
C GLN A 110 15.70 -4.88 -2.47
N ALA A 111 15.95 -5.90 -1.65
CA ALA A 111 14.89 -6.61 -0.94
C ALA A 111 14.20 -5.72 0.10
N GLN A 112 14.92 -4.77 0.73
CA GLN A 112 14.30 -3.81 1.65
C GLN A 112 13.40 -2.82 0.91
N GLU A 113 13.83 -2.33 -0.26
CA GLU A 113 13.01 -1.47 -1.11
C GLU A 113 11.74 -2.18 -1.59
N LYS A 114 11.86 -3.44 -2.02
CA LYS A 114 10.72 -4.26 -2.43
C LYS A 114 9.81 -4.60 -1.26
N ALA A 115 10.37 -4.84 -0.06
CA ALA A 115 9.57 -5.04 1.14
C ALA A 115 8.80 -3.77 1.51
N LEU A 116 9.36 -2.57 1.33
CA LEU A 116 8.59 -1.35 1.54
C LEU A 116 7.37 -1.29 0.60
N ASP A 117 7.53 -1.60 -0.69
CA ASP A 117 6.41 -1.68 -1.64
C ASP A 117 5.31 -2.62 -1.18
N ASP A 118 5.70 -3.85 -0.81
CA ASP A 118 4.77 -4.85 -0.33
C ASP A 118 4.06 -4.39 0.95
N PHE A 119 4.80 -3.78 1.87
CA PHE A 119 4.26 -3.35 3.17
C PHE A 119 3.25 -2.24 3.00
N MET A 120 3.63 -1.24 2.22
CA MET A 120 2.76 -0.13 1.90
C MET A 120 1.50 -0.72 1.21
N GLN A 121 1.62 -1.65 0.24
CA GLN A 121 0.47 -2.17 -0.49
C GLN A 121 -0.56 -2.82 0.44
N VAL A 122 -0.07 -3.52 1.48
CA VAL A 122 -0.93 -4.01 2.57
C VAL A 122 -1.61 -2.85 3.30
N LYS A 123 -0.86 -1.82 3.70
CA LYS A 123 -1.39 -0.67 4.45
C LYS A 123 -2.46 0.09 3.69
N TYR A 124 -2.31 0.27 2.37
CA TYR A 124 -3.36 0.82 1.52
C TYR A 124 -4.64 0.04 1.57
N ASN A 125 -4.56 -1.28 1.37
CA ASN A 125 -5.73 -2.13 1.38
C ASN A 125 -6.42 -2.07 2.75
N GLN A 126 -5.65 -2.07 3.84
CA GLN A 126 -6.19 -1.90 5.19
C GLN A 126 -6.88 -0.53 5.39
N LEU A 127 -6.27 0.57 4.93
CA LEU A 127 -6.82 1.93 5.03
C LEU A 127 -8.04 2.14 4.14
N LYS A 128 -8.07 1.52 2.95
CA LYS A 128 -9.23 1.52 2.07
C LYS A 128 -10.38 0.74 2.72
N ASN A 129 -10.11 -0.45 3.24
CA ASN A 129 -11.13 -1.33 3.82
C ASN A 129 -11.74 -0.76 5.11
N ASN A 130 -10.97 -0.02 5.91
CA ASN A 130 -11.48 0.62 7.12
C ASN A 130 -12.04 2.04 6.87
N GLY A 131 -12.11 2.49 5.61
CA GLY A 131 -12.68 3.78 5.25
C GLY A 131 -11.78 4.98 5.55
N SER A 132 -10.53 4.81 5.99
CA SER A 132 -9.62 5.94 6.24
C SER A 132 -9.35 6.79 5.00
N HIS A 133 -9.40 6.19 3.81
CA HIS A 133 -9.21 6.91 2.54
C HIS A 133 -10.24 8.00 2.27
N GLN A 134 -11.44 7.93 2.87
CA GLN A 134 -12.47 8.96 2.69
C GLN A 134 -12.08 10.32 3.30
N TYR A 135 -11.07 10.34 4.17
CA TYR A 135 -10.56 11.55 4.82
C TYR A 135 -9.49 12.27 3.97
N LYS A 136 -9.14 11.74 2.78
CA LYS A 136 -8.24 12.43 1.86
C LYS A 136 -8.75 13.84 1.57
N ASN A 137 -7.82 14.79 1.48
CA ASN A 137 -8.04 16.22 1.30
C ASN A 137 -8.79 16.92 2.45
N TYR A 138 -8.98 16.27 3.61
CA TYR A 138 -9.51 16.98 4.78
C TYR A 138 -8.49 18.01 5.26
N PRO A 139 -8.87 19.29 5.38
CA PRO A 139 -7.97 20.33 5.87
C PRO A 139 -7.87 20.23 7.38
N ILE A 140 -6.71 19.82 7.88
CA ILE A 140 -6.43 19.63 9.30
C ILE A 140 -5.81 20.89 9.89
N LYS A 141 -6.33 21.33 11.02
CA LYS A 141 -5.67 22.25 11.94
C LYS A 141 -4.77 21.42 12.86
N GLY A 142 -3.51 21.26 12.47
CA GLY A 142 -2.54 20.45 13.20
C GLY A 142 -1.98 21.18 14.43
N ILE A 143 -1.29 20.42 15.28
CA ILE A 143 -0.58 20.86 16.48
C ILE A 143 0.53 21.86 16.13
N ALA A 144 1.29 21.57 15.07
CA ALA A 144 2.43 22.39 14.66
C ALA A 144 2.13 23.27 13.46
N ASP A 145 1.52 22.69 12.41
CA ASP A 145 1.13 23.42 11.21
C ASP A 145 -0.20 22.88 10.68
N ASN A 146 -0.87 23.71 9.90
CA ASN A 146 -2.02 23.32 9.08
C ASN A 146 -1.55 22.49 7.89
N PHE A 147 -2.30 21.43 7.53
CA PHE A 147 -2.01 20.58 6.39
C PHE A 147 -3.29 19.92 5.87
N ASP A 148 -3.23 19.36 4.66
CA ASP A 148 -4.32 18.53 4.12
C ASP A 148 -3.91 17.06 4.18
N ILE A 149 -4.86 16.17 4.50
CA ILE A 149 -4.57 14.73 4.47
C ILE A 149 -4.29 14.28 3.04
N THR A 150 -3.14 13.66 2.81
CA THR A 150 -2.77 13.04 1.53
C THR A 150 -2.78 11.52 1.64
N ASP A 151 -2.79 10.83 0.49
CA ASP A 151 -2.60 9.37 0.46
C ASP A 151 -1.27 9.00 1.12
N THR A 152 -0.18 9.65 0.72
CA THR A 152 1.17 9.44 1.27
C THR A 152 1.21 9.64 2.79
N GLY A 153 0.52 10.67 3.31
CA GLY A 153 0.36 10.91 4.73
C GLY A 153 -0.30 9.74 5.46
N LEU A 154 -1.42 9.26 4.93
CA LEU A 154 -2.15 8.11 5.49
C LEU A 154 -1.26 6.85 5.52
N LEU A 155 -0.53 6.60 4.44
CA LEU A 155 0.40 5.47 4.33
C LEU A 155 1.56 5.57 5.32
N ALA A 156 2.19 6.73 5.42
CA ALA A 156 3.28 6.97 6.37
C ALA A 156 2.82 6.84 7.83
N ALA A 157 1.61 7.30 8.14
CA ALA A 157 1.02 7.13 9.46
C ALA A 157 0.67 5.65 9.75
N SER A 158 0.15 4.93 8.75
CA SER A 158 -0.21 3.51 8.85
C SER A 158 1.02 2.59 8.90
N HIS A 159 2.13 2.96 8.26
CA HIS A 159 3.43 2.31 8.42
C HIS A 159 3.86 2.36 9.90
N ARG A 160 3.71 3.53 10.53
CA ARG A 160 4.19 3.77 11.89
C ARG A 160 3.32 3.14 12.98
N GLU A 161 2.00 3.37 12.94
CA GLU A 161 1.07 3.00 14.03
C GLU A 161 0.04 1.95 13.61
N GLY A 162 -0.02 1.59 12.32
CA GLY A 162 -1.01 0.67 11.76
C GLY A 162 -2.30 1.36 11.31
N ALA A 163 -2.95 0.78 10.30
CA ALA A 163 -4.16 1.34 9.68
C ALA A 163 -5.34 1.50 10.65
N GLY A 164 -5.49 0.59 11.61
CA GLY A 164 -6.54 0.68 12.63
C GLY A 164 -6.35 1.86 13.58
N ALA A 165 -5.11 2.15 13.97
CA ALA A 165 -4.80 3.31 14.80
C ALA A 165 -5.03 4.61 14.04
N VAL A 166 -4.66 4.65 12.76
CA VAL A 166 -4.96 5.79 11.86
C VAL A 166 -6.47 6.01 11.76
N HIS A 167 -7.25 4.96 11.53
CA HIS A 167 -8.72 5.08 11.50
C HIS A 167 -9.27 5.62 12.83
N ASN A 168 -8.75 5.13 13.96
CA ASN A 168 -9.16 5.61 15.27
C ASN A 168 -8.81 7.09 15.48
N TYR A 169 -7.65 7.57 15.01
CA TYR A 169 -7.35 9.00 15.00
C TYR A 169 -8.37 9.78 14.16
N LEU A 170 -8.65 9.32 12.94
CA LEU A 170 -9.54 10.02 12.00
C LEU A 170 -10.99 10.10 12.50
N SER A 171 -11.47 9.08 13.22
CA SER A 171 -12.82 9.08 13.79
C SER A 171 -13.00 10.07 14.95
N HIS A 172 -11.91 10.58 15.53
CA HIS A 172 -11.93 11.60 16.59
C HIS A 172 -11.81 13.03 16.05
N LEU A 173 -11.72 13.20 14.72
CA LEU A 173 -11.66 14.54 14.14
C LEU A 173 -12.98 15.29 14.37
N GLU A 174 -12.87 16.48 14.94
CA GLU A 174 -13.94 17.45 15.08
C GLU A 174 -13.76 18.55 14.05
N LYS A 175 -14.86 19.16 13.59
CA LYS A 175 -14.83 20.26 12.62
C LYS A 175 -15.07 21.58 13.32
N ASP A 176 -14.18 22.55 13.11
CA ASP A 176 -14.37 23.91 13.62
C ASP A 176 -15.28 24.75 12.71
N GLN A 177 -15.61 25.97 13.17
CA GLN A 177 -16.49 26.89 12.44
C GLN A 177 -15.90 27.37 11.11
N SER A 178 -14.57 27.31 10.94
CA SER A 178 -13.89 27.64 9.68
C SER A 178 -13.91 26.49 8.67
N GLY A 179 -14.40 25.31 9.10
CA GLY A 179 -14.49 24.11 8.29
C GLY A 179 -13.22 23.26 8.30
N ARG A 180 -12.24 23.57 9.15
CA ARG A 180 -11.05 22.75 9.36
C ARG A 180 -11.31 21.68 10.41
N TYR A 181 -10.66 20.53 10.26
CA TYR A 181 -10.75 19.43 11.21
C TYR A 181 -9.60 19.46 12.21
N TYR A 182 -9.84 19.03 13.45
CA TYR A 182 -8.83 19.01 14.51
C TYR A 182 -9.12 17.89 15.51
N ILE A 183 -8.13 17.56 16.33
CA ILE A 183 -8.31 16.71 17.50
C ILE A 183 -8.37 17.59 18.74
N ASP A 184 -9.41 17.44 19.56
CA ASP A 184 -9.42 17.96 20.92
C ASP A 184 -8.67 16.99 21.84
N TYR A 185 -7.37 17.24 22.04
CA TYR A 185 -6.51 16.38 22.85
C TYR A 185 -6.87 16.39 24.34
N ASP A 186 -7.59 17.40 24.83
CA ASP A 186 -8.01 17.48 26.23
C ASP A 186 -9.16 16.51 26.54
N LYS A 187 -9.96 16.15 25.52
CA LYS A 187 -10.97 15.10 25.63
C LYS A 187 -10.39 13.69 25.67
N ILE A 188 -9.13 13.49 25.24
CA ILE A 188 -8.48 12.17 25.22
C ILE A 188 -7.82 11.89 26.56
N GLN A 189 -8.52 11.17 27.43
CA GLN A 189 -8.06 10.90 28.81
C GLN A 189 -6.89 9.92 28.90
N ASP A 190 -6.82 8.89 28.03
CA ASP A 190 -5.70 7.94 28.05
C ASP A 190 -4.45 8.60 27.44
N PRO A 191 -3.39 8.84 28.23
CA PRO A 191 -2.17 9.49 27.74
C PRO A 191 -1.49 8.71 26.62
N ARG A 192 -1.62 7.37 26.59
CA ARG A 192 -1.01 6.54 25.54
C ARG A 192 -1.70 6.75 24.20
N ILE A 193 -3.03 6.87 24.20
CA ILE A 193 -3.81 7.17 23.00
C ILE A 193 -3.51 8.60 22.54
N ARG A 194 -3.45 9.54 23.47
CA ARG A 194 -3.08 10.94 23.18
C ARG A 194 -1.73 11.03 22.46
N GLU A 195 -0.71 10.35 22.99
CA GLU A 195 0.62 10.35 22.36
C GLU A 195 0.65 9.58 21.03
N MET A 196 -0.11 8.49 20.90
CA MET A 196 -0.26 7.80 19.62
C MET A 196 -0.87 8.73 18.55
N PHE A 197 -1.91 9.48 18.90
CA PHE A 197 -2.56 10.42 17.99
C PHE A 197 -1.61 11.52 17.53
N LYS A 198 -0.80 12.07 18.43
CA LYS A 198 0.25 13.05 18.07
C LYS A 198 1.27 12.48 17.07
N ARG A 199 1.66 11.20 17.22
CA ARG A 199 2.58 10.55 16.28
C ARG A 199 1.93 10.31 14.92
N ILE A 200 0.65 9.92 14.89
CA ILE A 200 -0.15 9.79 13.67
C ILE A 200 -0.21 11.15 12.96
N GLU A 201 -0.64 12.20 13.65
CA GLU A 201 -0.74 13.55 13.08
C GLU A 201 0.62 14.04 12.54
N THR A 202 1.70 13.78 13.27
CA THR A 202 3.05 14.13 12.83
C THR A 202 3.40 13.44 11.50
N ARG A 203 3.05 12.16 11.33
CA ARG A 203 3.27 11.45 10.07
C ARG A 203 2.38 11.98 8.96
N LEU A 204 1.10 12.22 9.22
CA LEU A 204 0.18 12.83 8.26
C LEU A 204 0.74 14.16 7.74
N ARG A 205 1.15 15.06 8.64
CA ARG A 205 1.67 16.39 8.32
C ARG A 205 3.00 16.34 7.57
N ARG A 206 3.95 15.51 8.00
CA ARG A 206 5.29 15.46 7.37
C ARG A 206 5.26 14.93 5.95
N PHE A 207 4.24 14.17 5.60
CA PHE A 207 4.04 13.55 4.28
C PHE A 207 2.85 14.16 3.52
N ALA A 208 2.40 15.36 3.93
CA ALA A 208 1.31 16.09 3.29
C ALA A 208 1.73 16.88 2.02
N LYS A 209 2.98 16.73 1.57
CA LYS A 209 3.54 17.43 0.42
C LYS A 209 3.27 16.71 -0.88
#